data_AF-A0A7W7Z6K1-F1
#
_entry.id   AF-A0A7W7Z6K1-F1
#
_cell.length_a   1.000
_cell.length_b   1.000
_cell.length_c   1.000
_cell.angle_alpha   90.00
_cell.angle_beta   90.00
_cell.angle_gamma   90.00
#
_symmetry.space_group_name_H-M   'P 1'
#
loop_
_entity.id
_entity.type
_entity.pdbx_description
1 polymer ?
#
loop_
_entity_poly.entity_id
_entity_poly.type
_entity_poly.pdbx_seq_one_letter_code
_entity_poly.pdbx_strand_id
1 'polypeptide(L)'
;MPFDAAVVLAYLVGMTAAFFLNKFFVFGRSSAPVAVQYGRFCVVNAFALAQVWLVSVGLERLLFPAIGLTWHSQLLAHVIGVATPVVSSYIGHRDYSFR
;
A
#
# COMPACT_ATOMS: atom_id res chain seq x y z
N MET A 1 -6.78 16.81 -20.86
CA MET A 1 -7.45 16.13 -19.74
C MET A 1 -7.39 17.03 -18.51
N PRO A 2 -8.45 17.11 -17.70
CA PRO A 2 -8.39 17.82 -16.42
C PRO A 2 -7.44 17.13 -15.44
N PHE A 3 -6.84 17.91 -14.52
CA PHE A 3 -5.80 17.44 -13.59
C PHE A 3 -6.27 16.26 -12.74
N ASP A 4 -7.47 16.33 -12.16
CA ASP A 4 -8.00 15.29 -11.28
C ASP A 4 -8.14 13.95 -12.01
N ALA A 5 -8.58 13.98 -13.27
CA ALA A 5 -8.67 12.78 -14.10
C ALA A 5 -7.28 12.22 -14.42
N ALA A 6 -6.28 13.07 -14.66
CA ALA A 6 -4.91 12.64 -14.90
C ALA A 6 -4.30 11.94 -13.68
N VAL A 7 -4.55 12.45 -12.46
CA VAL A 7 -4.09 11.84 -11.21
C VAL A 7 -4.72 10.46 -11.02
N VAL A 8 -6.03 10.34 -11.21
CA VAL A 8 -6.74 9.06 -11.09
C VAL A 8 -6.22 8.04 -12.11
N LEU A 9 -6.06 8.43 -13.37
CA LEU A 9 -5.55 7.55 -14.42
C LEU A 9 -4.10 7.11 -14.14
N ALA A 10 -3.24 8.04 -13.71
CA ALA A 10 -1.85 7.73 -13.37
C ALA A 10 -1.79 6.71 -12.22
N TYR A 11 -2.63 6.87 -11.19
CA TYR A 11 -2.72 5.93 -10.08
C TYR A 11 -3.15 4.53 -10.55
N LEU A 12 -4.18 4.44 -11.38
CA LEU A 12 -4.65 3.15 -11.92
C LEU A 12 -3.60 2.45 -12.78
N VAL A 13 -2.88 3.20 -13.62
CA VAL A 13 -1.78 2.67 -14.44
C VAL A 13 -0.64 2.17 -13.54
N GLY A 14 -0.24 2.95 -12.53
CA GLY A 14 0.80 2.56 -11.57
C GLY A 14 0.41 1.30 -10.79
N MET A 15 -0.82 1.23 -10.30
CA MET A 15 -1.38 0.06 -9.60
C MET A 15 -1.34 -1.19 -10.48
N THR A 16 -1.72 -1.04 -11.75
CA THR A 16 -1.73 -2.14 -12.72
C THR A 16 -0.31 -2.61 -13.04
N ALA A 17 0.63 -1.69 -13.22
CA ALA A 17 2.04 -2.00 -13.41
C ALA A 17 2.62 -2.75 -12.20
N ALA A 18 2.31 -2.29 -10.98
CA ALA A 18 2.72 -2.95 -9.74
C ALA A 18 2.17 -4.38 -9.63
N PHE A 19 0.93 -4.61 -10.03
CA PHE A 19 0.35 -5.96 -10.08
C PHE A 19 1.14 -6.88 -11.01
N PHE A 20 1.41 -6.45 -12.25
CA PHE A 20 2.16 -7.26 -13.20
C PHE A 20 3.59 -7.51 -12.75
N LEU A 21 4.27 -6.51 -12.18
CA LEU A 21 5.61 -6.67 -11.61
C LEU A 21 5.63 -7.74 -10.51
N ASN A 22 4.70 -7.65 -9.54
CA ASN A 22 4.60 -8.64 -8.47
C ASN A 22 4.27 -10.05 -9.00
N LYS A 23 3.36 -10.14 -9.96
CA LYS A 23 2.96 -11.41 -10.58
C LYS A 23 4.12 -12.09 -11.31
N PHE A 24 4.85 -11.35 -12.15
CA PHE A 24 5.89 -11.94 -13.00
C PHE A 24 7.21 -12.15 -12.27
N PHE A 25 7.61 -11.25 -11.37
CA PHE A 25 8.94 -11.28 -10.76
C PHE A 25 8.96 -11.84 -9.34
N VAL A 26 7.87 -11.76 -8.57
CA VAL A 26 7.88 -12.11 -7.13
C VAL A 26 7.14 -13.41 -6.84
N PHE A 27 5.92 -13.61 -7.35
CA PHE A 27 5.05 -14.70 -6.87
C PHE A 27 4.79 -15.84 -7.87
N GLY A 28 5.19 -15.73 -9.14
CA GLY A 28 5.16 -16.85 -10.10
C GLY A 28 3.75 -17.33 -10.50
N ARG A 29 3.64 -18.56 -11.03
CA ARG A 29 2.38 -19.10 -11.60
C ARG A 29 1.36 -19.41 -10.50
N SER A 30 0.29 -18.62 -10.44
CA SER A 30 -0.95 -18.94 -9.70
C SER A 30 -1.99 -19.60 -10.61
N SER A 31 -2.76 -20.55 -10.07
CA SER A 31 -3.83 -21.27 -10.79
C SER A 31 -5.14 -20.46 -10.94
N ALA A 32 -5.28 -19.34 -10.24
CA ALA A 32 -6.49 -18.53 -10.27
C ALA A 32 -6.57 -17.65 -11.54
N PRO A 33 -7.78 -17.29 -12.04
CA PRO A 33 -7.94 -16.33 -13.13
C PRO A 33 -7.33 -14.97 -12.80
N VAL A 34 -6.80 -14.27 -13.81
CA VAL A 34 -6.10 -12.97 -13.63
C VAL A 34 -6.99 -11.92 -12.95
N ALA A 35 -8.27 -11.85 -13.31
CA ALA A 35 -9.21 -10.91 -12.72
C ALA A 35 -9.41 -11.14 -11.20
N VAL A 36 -9.41 -12.40 -10.77
CA VAL A 36 -9.50 -12.76 -9.35
C VAL A 36 -8.22 -12.35 -8.61
N GLN A 37 -7.05 -12.62 -9.19
CA GLN A 37 -5.76 -12.19 -8.61
C GLN A 37 -5.69 -10.66 -8.48
N TYR A 38 -6.17 -9.92 -9.49
CA TYR A 38 -6.21 -8.47 -9.47
C TYR A 38 -7.13 -7.92 -8.37
N GLY A 39 -8.34 -8.49 -8.22
CA GLY A 39 -9.25 -8.14 -7.13
C GLY A 39 -8.61 -8.37 -5.75
N ARG A 40 -8.00 -9.54 -5.53
CA ARG A 40 -7.29 -9.84 -4.29
C ARG A 40 -6.09 -8.92 -4.05
N PHE A 41 -5.38 -8.53 -5.10
CA PHE A 41 -4.27 -7.57 -5.03
C PHE A 41 -4.76 -6.19 -4.58
N CYS A 42 -5.89 -5.71 -5.12
CA CYS A 42 -6.52 -4.47 -4.68
C CYS A 42 -6.94 -4.51 -3.21
N VAL A 43 -7.49 -5.63 -2.72
CA VAL A 43 -7.88 -5.78 -1.31
C VAL A 43 -6.67 -5.67 -0.38
N VAL A 44 -5.57 -6.36 -0.69
CA VAL A 44 -4.34 -6.29 0.12
C VAL A 44 -3.75 -4.88 0.12
N ASN A 45 -3.77 -4.18 -1.02
CA ASN A 45 -3.32 -2.79 -1.09
C ASN A 45 -4.24 -1.82 -0.34
N ALA A 46 -5.56 -2.03 -0.37
CA ALA A 46 -6.49 -1.23 0.42
C ALA A 46 -6.26 -1.42 1.92
N PHE A 47 -5.99 -2.65 2.36
CA PHE A 47 -5.60 -2.92 3.74
C PHE A 47 -4.26 -2.26 4.10
N ALA A 48 -3.26 -2.36 3.22
CA ALA A 48 -1.97 -1.69 3.40
C ALA A 48 -2.15 -0.17 3.54
N LEU A 49 -2.96 0.46 2.68
CA LEU A 49 -3.28 1.88 2.75
C LEU A 49 -3.90 2.26 4.10
N ALA A 50 -4.84 1.46 4.60
CA ALA A 50 -5.43 1.67 5.91
C ALA A 50 -4.38 1.59 7.04
N GLN A 51 -3.43 0.65 6.97
CA GLN A 51 -2.33 0.56 7.92
C GLN A 51 -1.43 1.80 7.87
N VAL A 52 -1.00 2.22 6.67
CA VAL A 52 -0.18 3.43 6.49
C VAL A 52 -0.87 4.65 7.08
N TRP A 53 -2.17 4.82 6.78
CA TRP A 53 -2.96 5.95 7.27
C TRP A 53 -3.10 5.94 8.78
N LEU A 54 -3.50 4.80 9.37
CA LEU A 54 -3.67 4.66 10.82
C LEU A 54 -2.36 4.95 11.57
N VAL A 55 -1.24 4.39 11.11
CA VAL A 55 0.06 4.59 11.75
C VAL A 55 0.56 6.02 11.54
N SER A 56 0.50 6.56 10.33
CA SER A 56 0.97 7.94 10.06
C SER A 56 0.17 8.96 10.88
N VAL A 57 -1.17 8.88 10.83
CA VAL A 57 -2.03 9.84 11.55
C VAL A 57 -1.96 9.62 13.05
N GLY A 58 -1.90 8.37 13.53
CA GLY A 58 -1.76 8.06 14.94
C GLY A 58 -0.45 8.58 15.52
N LEU A 59 0.66 8.42 14.80
CA LEU A 59 1.95 8.96 15.21
C LEU A 59 1.93 10.49 15.24
N GLU A 60 1.48 11.12 14.17
CA GLU A 60 1.50 12.59 14.04
C GLU A 60 0.57 13.30 15.02
N ARG A 61 -0.62 12.75 15.28
CA ARG A 61 -1.65 13.41 16.10
C ARG A 61 -1.68 12.99 17.56
N LEU A 62 -1.20 11.79 17.90
CA LEU A 62 -1.29 11.25 19.26
C LEU A 62 0.09 11.09 19.88
N LEU A 63 0.98 10.32 19.24
CA LEU A 63 2.26 9.95 19.87
C LEU A 63 3.25 11.10 19.89
N PHE A 64 3.51 11.73 18.74
CA PHE A 64 4.51 12.79 18.62
C PHE A 64 4.21 14.03 19.47
N PRO A 65 2.94 14.52 19.56
CA PRO A 65 2.59 15.58 20.49
C PRO A 65 2.80 15.16 21.96
N ALA A 66 2.48 13.91 22.32
CA ALA A 66 2.63 13.42 23.69
C ALA A 66 4.10 13.32 24.16
N ILE A 67 5.03 13.07 23.24
CA ILE A 67 6.48 13.02 23.54
C ILE A 67 7.20 14.34 23.22
N GLY A 68 6.48 15.38 22.79
CA GLY A 68 7.06 16.68 22.43
C GLY A 68 7.91 16.67 21.15
N LEU A 69 7.74 15.68 20.26
CA LEU A 69 8.48 15.58 19.02
C LEU A 69 7.88 16.53 17.96
N THR A 70 8.49 17.71 17.81
CA THR A 70 8.06 18.75 16.84
C THR A 70 8.92 18.78 15.58
N TRP A 71 10.10 18.17 15.61
CA TRP A 71 11.02 18.16 14.47
C TRP A 71 10.57 17.14 13.41
N HIS A 72 10.21 17.61 12.23
CA HIS A 72 9.81 16.80 11.06
C HIS A 72 8.79 15.67 11.39
N SER A 73 7.88 15.92 12.33
CA SER A 73 6.91 14.94 12.82
C SER A 73 6.09 14.30 11.69
N GLN A 74 5.61 15.09 10.73
CA GLN A 74 4.83 14.60 9.59
C GLN A 74 5.64 13.67 8.68
N LEU A 75 6.91 14.02 8.42
CA LEU A 75 7.80 13.21 7.60
C LEU A 75 8.10 11.88 8.28
N LEU A 76 8.48 11.91 9.57
CA LEU A 76 8.78 10.71 10.35
C LEU A 76 7.55 9.80 10.46
N ALA A 77 6.38 10.38 10.72
CA ALA A 77 5.12 9.64 10.79
C ALA A 77 4.81 8.95 9.47
N HIS A 78 4.99 9.66 8.35
CA HIS A 78 4.75 9.09 7.02
C HIS A 78 5.74 7.97 6.69
N VAL A 79 7.04 8.16 6.97
CA VAL A 79 8.07 7.14 6.73
C VAL A 79 7.77 5.86 7.52
N ILE A 80 7.44 5.99 8.81
CA ILE A 80 7.09 4.83 9.65
C ILE A 80 5.79 4.18 9.15
N GLY A 81 4.79 4.99 8.78
CA GLY A 81 3.54 4.52 8.20
C GLY A 81 3.76 3.69 6.94
N VAL A 82 4.52 4.20 5.96
CA VAL A 82 4.81 3.51 4.69
C VAL A 82 5.63 2.24 4.89
N ALA A 83 6.48 2.19 5.91
CA ALA A 83 7.25 0.98 6.24
C ALA A 83 6.40 -0.12 6.91
N THR A 84 5.30 0.27 7.58
CA THR A 84 4.44 -0.66 8.34
C THR A 84 3.92 -1.83 7.49
N PRO A 85 3.33 -1.62 6.31
CA PRO A 85 2.74 -2.71 5.56
C PRO A 85 3.75 -3.61 4.84
N VAL A 86 5.07 -3.36 4.91
CA VAL A 86 6.06 -4.11 4.11
C VAL A 86 5.94 -5.63 4.34
N VAL A 87 5.84 -6.04 5.60
CA VAL A 87 5.71 -7.47 5.96
C VAL A 87 4.28 -7.97 5.75
N SER A 88 3.26 -7.18 6.13
CA SER A 88 1.85 -7.59 6.01
C SER A 88 1.40 -7.72 4.55
N SER A 89 1.79 -6.78 3.67
CA SER A 89 1.53 -6.83 2.24
C SER A 89 2.27 -7.98 1.57
N TYR A 90 3.51 -8.27 1.97
CA TYR A 90 4.24 -9.43 1.44
C TYR A 90 3.50 -10.73 1.76
N ILE A 91 3.11 -10.93 3.02
CA ILE A 91 2.35 -12.11 3.46
C ILE A 91 0.99 -12.16 2.76
N GLY A 92 0.27 -11.04 2.69
CA GLY A 92 -1.04 -10.96 2.04
C GLY A 92 -0.99 -11.33 0.55
N HIS A 93 0.02 -10.85 -0.17
CA HIS A 93 0.17 -11.21 -1.58
C HIS A 93 0.58 -12.66 -1.78
N ARG A 94 1.52 -13.16 -0.96
CA ARG A 94 1.97 -14.55 -1.02
C ARG A 94 0.85 -15.55 -0.72
N ASP A 95 0.09 -15.30 0.35
CA ASP A 95 -0.84 -16.29 0.89
C ASP A 95 -2.29 -16.12 0.43
N TYR A 96 -2.64 -14.97 -0.17
CA TYR A 96 -3.99 -14.68 -0.67
C TYR A 96 -4.01 -14.26 -2.14
N SER A 97 -3.25 -13.23 -2.54
CA SER A 97 -3.36 -12.70 -3.91
C SER A 97 -2.85 -13.66 -5.00
N PHE A 98 -1.79 -14.42 -4.72
CA PHE A 98 -1.11 -15.26 -5.72
C PHE A 98 -1.07 -16.75 -5.35
N ARG A 99 -1.99 -17.22 -4.50
CA ARG A 99 -2.36 -18.65 -4.44
C ARG A 99 -3.38 -18.97 -5.53
#